data_AF-A0A969BUY1-F1
#
_entry.id   AF-A0A969BUY1-F1
#
_cell.length_a   1.000
_cell.length_b   1.000
_cell.length_c   1.000
_cell.angle_alpha   90.00
_cell.angle_beta   90.00
_cell.angle_gamma   90.00
#
_symmetry.space_group_name_H-M   'P 1'
#
loop_
_entity.id
_entity.type
_entity.pdbx_description
1 polymer ?
#
loop_
_entity_poly.entity_id
_entity_poly.type
_entity_poly.pdbx_seq_one_letter_code
_entity_poly.pdbx_strand_id
1 'polypeptide(L)'
;MCIIVDANMASIVFARPAQDDFVPLIDWLTSQKHDGRLVIGGKLSEELNRVANFGRFIQTLSRAGRARQISSKEVEEETSRVESMNLCRSDDPHVIALARVSGARTLCTAEVKLHADFKNQKLISNPRGRIYQTSDHKNLLRHESSCRMKMHTESKAM
;
A
#
# COMPACT_ATOMS: atom_id res chain seq x y z
N MET A 1 2.41 -3.00 10.08
CA MET A 1 2.05 -1.75 9.36
C MET A 1 1.95 -2.08 7.88
N CYS A 2 1.27 -1.24 7.10
CA CYS A 2 0.88 -1.56 5.74
C CYS A 2 1.41 -0.50 4.77
N ILE A 3 2.03 -0.94 3.67
CA ILE A 3 2.55 -0.07 2.61
C ILE A 3 1.80 -0.33 1.30
N ILE A 4 1.59 0.73 0.54
CA ILE A 4 1.16 0.65 -0.86
C ILE A 4 2.37 0.93 -1.74
N VAL A 5 2.58 0.14 -2.79
CA VAL A 5 3.58 0.41 -3.83
C VAL A 5 2.84 0.81 -5.08
N ASP A 6 3.06 2.02 -5.52
CA ASP A 6 2.51 2.57 -6.75
C ASP A 6 3.05 1.80 -7.98
N ALA A 7 2.25 1.73 -9.04
CA ALA A 7 2.57 0.97 -10.24
C ALA A 7 3.85 1.51 -10.92
N ASN A 8 4.10 2.82 -10.86
CA ASN A 8 5.32 3.43 -11.42
C ASN A 8 6.61 2.98 -10.72
N MET A 9 6.55 2.55 -9.46
CA MET A 9 7.71 2.06 -8.69
C MET A 9 7.86 0.54 -8.77
N ALA A 10 6.81 -0.18 -9.16
CA ALA A 10 6.75 -1.63 -9.02
C ALA A 10 7.83 -2.36 -9.81
N SER A 11 8.20 -1.88 -11.00
CA SER A 11 9.23 -2.51 -11.84
C SER A 11 10.62 -2.48 -11.20
N ILE A 12 10.94 -1.43 -10.43
CA ILE A 12 12.23 -1.27 -9.76
C ILE A 12 12.24 -1.84 -8.33
N VAL A 13 11.10 -1.78 -7.63
CA VAL A 13 10.93 -2.37 -6.30
C VAL A 13 10.93 -3.90 -6.39
N PHE A 14 10.20 -4.49 -7.34
CA PHE A 14 10.04 -5.93 -7.48
C PHE A 14 10.99 -6.56 -8.52
N ALA A 15 11.98 -5.81 -8.98
CA ALA A 15 13.06 -6.34 -9.80
C ALA A 15 13.82 -7.46 -9.07
N ARG A 16 14.55 -8.28 -9.82
CA ARG A 16 15.44 -9.32 -9.28
C ARG A 16 16.84 -9.15 -9.88
N PRO A 17 17.81 -8.61 -9.13
CA PRO A 17 17.67 -8.03 -7.79
C PRO A 17 16.84 -6.72 -7.78
N ALA A 18 16.28 -6.36 -6.63
CA ALA A 18 15.66 -5.04 -6.43
C ALA A 18 16.72 -3.94 -6.46
N GLN A 19 16.37 -2.72 -6.84
CA GLN A 19 17.29 -1.58 -6.69
C GLN A 19 17.62 -1.31 -5.23
N ASP A 20 18.84 -0.84 -4.96
CA ASP A 20 19.43 -0.69 -3.61
C ASP A 20 18.52 0.06 -2.63
N ASP A 21 17.88 1.13 -3.10
CA ASP A 21 16.97 1.95 -2.29
C ASP A 21 15.73 1.20 -1.76
N PHE A 22 15.36 0.09 -2.41
CA PHE A 22 14.19 -0.71 -2.07
C PHE A 22 14.55 -2.05 -1.43
N VAL A 23 15.84 -2.37 -1.29
CA VAL A 23 16.28 -3.55 -0.52
C VAL A 23 15.72 -3.54 0.90
N PRO A 24 15.70 -2.41 1.66
CA PRO A 24 15.08 -2.38 2.98
C PRO A 24 13.58 -2.68 2.96
N LEU A 25 12.86 -2.23 1.91
CA LEU A 25 11.44 -2.52 1.74
C LEU A 25 11.19 -4.00 1.46
N ILE A 26 12.01 -4.62 0.59
CA ILE A 26 11.91 -6.05 0.29
C ILE A 26 12.24 -6.89 1.52
N ASP A 27 13.30 -6.58 2.25
CA ASP A 27 13.64 -7.25 3.51
C ASP A 27 12.50 -7.11 4.52
N TRP A 28 11.95 -5.90 4.69
CA TRP A 28 10.82 -5.66 5.59
C TRP A 28 9.56 -6.46 5.23
N LEU A 29 9.29 -6.64 3.93
CA LEU A 29 8.16 -7.43 3.44
C LEU A 29 8.39 -8.94 3.54
N THR A 30 9.63 -9.43 3.49
CA THR A 30 9.91 -10.87 3.34
C THR A 30 10.56 -11.52 4.56
N SER A 31 11.25 -10.75 5.40
CA SER A 31 11.97 -11.23 6.57
C SER A 31 11.04 -11.58 7.72
N GLN A 32 11.31 -12.72 8.37
CA GLN A 32 10.60 -13.17 9.58
C GLN A 32 10.77 -12.22 10.78
N LYS A 33 11.76 -11.32 10.74
CA LYS A 33 12.02 -10.33 11.81
C LYS A 33 11.01 -9.18 11.81
N HIS A 34 10.25 -9.01 10.73
CA HIS A 34 9.30 -7.92 10.53
C HIS A 34 7.90 -8.49 10.30
N ASP A 35 6.84 -7.75 10.58
CA ASP A 35 5.47 -8.07 10.14
C ASP A 35 4.98 -6.94 9.21
N GLY A 36 5.81 -6.68 8.19
CA GLY A 36 5.53 -5.78 7.11
C GLY A 36 4.53 -6.37 6.13
N ARG A 37 3.58 -5.55 5.67
CA ARG A 37 2.50 -6.00 4.80
C ARG A 37 2.34 -5.09 3.60
N LEU A 38 2.20 -5.70 2.43
CA LEU A 38 1.88 -5.02 1.17
C LEU A 38 0.35 -4.97 1.02
N VAL A 39 -0.20 -3.79 0.75
CA VAL A 39 -1.62 -3.60 0.45
C VAL A 39 -1.81 -3.48 -1.05
N ILE A 40 -2.79 -4.22 -1.57
CA ILE A 40 -3.22 -4.18 -2.96
C ILE A 40 -4.75 -4.27 -3.06
N GLY A 41 -5.32 -3.74 -4.12
CA GLY A 41 -6.77 -3.73 -4.33
C GLY A 41 -7.17 -2.84 -5.51
N GLY A 42 -8.39 -3.08 -6.02
CA GLY A 42 -8.98 -2.31 -7.12
C GLY A 42 -8.04 -2.19 -8.34
N LYS A 43 -8.12 -1.03 -9.00
CA LYS A 43 -7.34 -0.69 -10.20
C LYS A 43 -5.82 -0.87 -10.01
N LEU A 44 -5.28 -0.52 -8.84
CA LEU A 44 -3.84 -0.68 -8.59
C LEU A 44 -3.41 -2.16 -8.66
N SER A 45 -4.26 -3.08 -8.23
CA SER A 45 -3.97 -4.52 -8.35
C SER A 45 -3.86 -4.96 -9.81
N GLU A 46 -4.70 -4.41 -10.68
CA GLU A 46 -4.69 -4.69 -12.13
C GLU A 46 -3.43 -4.13 -12.79
N GLU A 47 -3.02 -2.93 -12.40
CA GLU A 47 -1.80 -2.28 -12.87
C GLU A 47 -0.55 -3.06 -12.45
N LEU A 48 -0.46 -3.45 -11.17
CA LEU A 48 0.66 -4.23 -10.64
C LEU A 48 0.76 -5.62 -11.29
N ASN A 49 -0.36 -6.25 -11.66
CA ASN A 49 -0.36 -7.54 -12.34
C ASN A 49 0.29 -7.49 -13.74
N ARG A 50 0.46 -6.31 -14.34
CA ARG A 50 1.19 -6.13 -15.61
C ARG A 50 2.70 -6.09 -15.42
N VAL A 51 3.18 -5.95 -14.18
CA VAL A 51 4.60 -5.83 -13.86
C VAL A 51 5.22 -7.23 -13.78
N ALA A 52 6.32 -7.41 -14.52
CA ALA A 52 7.07 -8.66 -14.49
C ALA A 52 7.45 -9.05 -13.05
N ASN A 53 7.34 -10.35 -12.74
CA ASN A 53 7.64 -10.94 -11.42
C ASN A 53 6.72 -10.54 -10.26
N PHE A 54 5.84 -9.54 -10.40
CA PHE A 54 4.91 -9.15 -9.34
C PHE A 54 4.02 -10.32 -8.92
N GLY A 55 3.45 -11.06 -9.88
CA GLY A 55 2.57 -12.21 -9.59
C GLY A 55 3.21 -13.29 -8.69
N ARG A 56 4.49 -13.63 -8.91
CA ARG A 56 5.20 -14.59 -8.04
C ARG A 56 5.50 -13.99 -6.67
N PHE A 57 5.84 -12.71 -6.63
CA PHE A 57 6.13 -12.00 -5.39
C PHE A 57 4.88 -11.90 -4.50
N ILE A 58 3.74 -11.48 -5.05
CA ILE A 58 2.50 -11.36 -4.28
C ILE A 58 1.98 -12.73 -3.82
N GLN A 59 2.14 -13.79 -4.61
CA GLN A 59 1.80 -15.14 -4.17
C GLN A 59 2.66 -15.58 -2.97
N THR A 60 3.94 -15.23 -2.96
CA THR A 60 4.85 -15.50 -1.85
C THR A 60 4.40 -14.75 -0.59
N LEU A 61 4.12 -13.44 -0.72
CA LEU A 61 3.63 -12.64 0.40
C LEU A 61 2.28 -13.13 0.92
N SER A 62 1.35 -13.50 0.04
CA SER A 62 0.04 -14.01 0.41
C SER A 62 0.14 -15.29 1.23
N ARG A 63 0.96 -16.26 0.79
CA ARG A 63 1.22 -17.49 1.55
C ARG A 63 1.86 -17.22 2.92
N ALA A 64 2.62 -16.15 3.05
CA ALA A 64 3.22 -15.72 4.31
C ALA A 64 2.29 -14.85 5.18
N GLY A 65 1.05 -14.57 4.75
CA GLY A 65 0.13 -13.67 5.45
C GLY A 65 0.51 -12.19 5.38
N ARG A 66 1.37 -11.81 4.42
CA ARG A 66 1.96 -10.47 4.26
C ARG A 66 1.41 -9.67 3.08
N ALA A 67 0.50 -10.26 2.31
CA ALA A 67 -0.30 -9.53 1.35
C ALA A 67 -1.69 -9.25 1.95
N ARG A 68 -2.12 -8.00 1.91
CA ARG A 68 -3.48 -7.61 2.26
C ARG A 68 -4.21 -7.15 1.01
N GLN A 69 -5.05 -8.03 0.49
CA GLN A 69 -5.96 -7.73 -0.60
C GLN A 69 -7.19 -7.02 -0.06
N ILE A 70 -7.52 -5.86 -0.62
CA ILE A 70 -8.81 -5.21 -0.44
C ILE A 70 -9.69 -5.51 -1.66
N SER A 71 -11.00 -5.68 -1.43
CA SER A 71 -11.95 -5.97 -2.51
C SER A 71 -12.04 -4.79 -3.50
N SER A 72 -12.17 -5.07 -4.79
CA SER A 72 -12.28 -4.02 -5.82
C SER A 72 -13.48 -3.11 -5.58
N LYS A 73 -14.63 -3.69 -5.21
CA LYS A 73 -15.85 -2.95 -4.87
C LYS A 73 -15.63 -1.91 -3.76
N GLU A 74 -14.98 -2.30 -2.66
CA GLU A 74 -14.71 -1.38 -1.54
C GLU A 74 -13.77 -0.25 -1.95
N VAL A 75 -12.78 -0.53 -2.81
CA VAL A 75 -11.87 0.49 -3.35
C VAL A 75 -12.60 1.41 -4.33
N GLU A 76 -13.45 0.90 -5.20
CA GLU A 76 -14.22 1.68 -6.19
C GLU A 76 -15.23 2.62 -5.53
N GLU A 77 -15.96 2.13 -4.52
CA GLU A 77 -16.87 2.95 -3.73
C GLU A 77 -16.12 4.10 -3.04
N GLU A 78 -14.96 3.82 -2.43
CA GLU A 78 -14.16 4.87 -1.79
C GLU A 78 -13.48 5.79 -2.82
N THR A 79 -13.14 5.29 -4.01
CA THR A 79 -12.60 6.10 -5.12
C THR A 79 -13.61 7.16 -5.53
N SER A 80 -14.87 6.76 -5.71
CA SER A 80 -15.96 7.68 -6.04
C SER A 80 -16.14 8.76 -4.96
N ARG A 81 -16.01 8.39 -3.68
CA ARG A 81 -16.03 9.36 -2.57
C ARG A 81 -14.85 10.32 -2.63
N VAL A 82 -13.63 9.82 -2.85
CA VAL A 82 -12.42 10.65 -2.95
C VAL A 82 -12.51 11.64 -4.13
N GLU A 83 -13.00 11.19 -5.28
CA GLU A 83 -13.22 12.03 -6.46
C GLU A 83 -14.25 13.14 -6.17
N SER A 84 -15.34 12.81 -5.48
CA SER A 84 -16.37 13.80 -5.09
C SER A 84 -15.86 14.90 -4.16
N MET A 85 -14.74 14.67 -3.46
CA MET A 85 -14.12 15.71 -2.62
C MET A 85 -13.43 16.79 -3.46
N ASN A 86 -13.07 16.50 -4.71
CA ASN A 86 -12.37 17.40 -5.63
C ASN A 86 -11.10 18.02 -5.00
N LEU A 87 -10.34 17.21 -4.26
CA LEU A 87 -9.12 17.63 -3.57
C LEU A 87 -7.83 16.99 -4.13
N CYS A 88 -7.96 15.96 -4.96
CA CYS A 88 -6.81 15.29 -5.59
C CYS A 88 -6.19 16.18 -6.67
N ARG A 89 -4.86 16.17 -6.70
CA ARG A 89 -4.03 16.80 -7.74
C ARG A 89 -3.52 15.78 -8.76
N SER A 90 -3.37 14.53 -8.35
CA SER A 90 -3.01 13.38 -9.18
C SER A 90 -4.23 12.77 -9.85
N ASP A 91 -3.98 12.02 -10.91
CA ASP A 91 -4.99 11.26 -11.65
C ASP A 91 -5.19 9.84 -11.05
N ASP A 92 -4.71 9.63 -9.81
CA ASP A 92 -4.69 8.36 -9.09
C ASP A 92 -5.53 8.36 -7.80
N PRO A 93 -6.82 8.80 -7.83
CA PRO A 93 -7.68 8.82 -6.65
C PRO A 93 -7.89 7.43 -6.04
N HIS A 94 -7.76 6.38 -6.85
CA HIS A 94 -7.87 4.99 -6.43
C HIS A 94 -6.74 4.56 -5.45
N VAL A 95 -5.55 5.17 -5.52
CA VAL A 95 -4.46 4.93 -4.55
C VAL A 95 -4.80 5.56 -3.20
N ILE A 96 -5.37 6.77 -3.21
CA ILE A 96 -5.86 7.45 -2.00
C ILE A 96 -7.01 6.66 -1.37
N ALA A 97 -7.95 6.20 -2.19
CA ALA A 97 -9.05 5.35 -1.76
C ALA A 97 -8.54 4.06 -1.10
N LEU A 98 -7.61 3.36 -1.75
CA LEU A 98 -6.98 2.14 -1.21
C LEU A 98 -6.33 2.41 0.15
N ALA A 99 -5.64 3.55 0.32
CA ALA A 99 -5.03 3.95 1.58
C ALA A 99 -6.07 4.21 2.69
N ARG A 100 -7.21 4.82 2.35
CA ARG A 100 -8.29 5.11 3.29
C ARG A 100 -8.96 3.82 3.78
N VAL A 101 -9.37 2.94 2.87
CA VAL A 101 -10.04 1.67 3.22
C VAL A 101 -9.11 0.68 3.94
N SER A 102 -7.84 0.62 3.51
CA SER A 102 -6.88 -0.29 4.13
C SER A 102 -6.30 0.25 5.44
N GLY A 103 -6.32 1.56 5.67
CA GLY A 103 -5.55 2.17 6.75
C GLY A 103 -4.04 2.21 6.48
N ALA A 104 -3.58 1.92 5.26
CA ALA A 104 -2.18 2.11 4.89
C ALA A 104 -1.80 3.60 4.96
N ARG A 105 -0.60 3.88 5.49
CA ARG A 105 -0.11 5.25 5.73
C ARG A 105 1.31 5.49 5.25
N THR A 106 1.86 4.52 4.53
CA THR A 106 3.10 4.67 3.78
C THR A 106 2.81 4.31 2.33
N LEU A 107 3.25 5.17 1.41
CA LEU A 107 3.17 4.97 -0.03
C LEU A 107 4.58 5.03 -0.62
N CYS A 108 4.90 4.09 -1.50
CA CYS A 108 6.10 4.15 -2.33
C CYS A 108 5.69 4.61 -3.73
N THR A 109 6.07 5.83 -4.12
CA THR A 109 5.76 6.44 -5.43
C THR A 109 6.82 7.47 -5.82
N ALA A 110 7.03 7.66 -7.12
CA ALA A 110 7.82 8.77 -7.67
C ALA A 110 6.94 9.98 -8.09
N GLU A 111 5.61 9.85 -8.10
CA GLU A 111 4.70 10.85 -8.67
C GLU A 111 4.46 12.02 -7.70
N VAL A 112 4.95 13.21 -8.06
CA VAL A 112 4.94 14.39 -7.18
C VAL A 112 3.51 14.85 -6.84
N LYS A 113 2.57 14.75 -7.78
CA LYS A 113 1.17 15.10 -7.51
C LYS A 113 0.56 14.15 -6.48
N LEU A 114 0.84 12.86 -6.61
CA LEU A 114 0.36 11.83 -5.69
C LEU A 114 1.00 11.96 -4.30
N HIS A 115 2.25 12.46 -4.21
CA HIS A 115 2.86 12.81 -2.91
C HIS A 115 2.04 13.86 -2.18
N ALA A 116 1.66 14.92 -2.90
CA ALA A 116 0.91 16.03 -2.33
C ALA A 116 -0.45 15.54 -1.82
N ASP A 117 -1.12 14.70 -2.60
CA ASP A 117 -2.41 14.10 -2.23
C ASP A 117 -2.29 13.18 -1.02
N PHE A 118 -1.30 12.29 -1.00
CA PHE A 118 -1.12 11.33 0.09
C PHE A 118 -0.74 12.01 1.42
N LYS A 119 -0.06 13.17 1.36
CA LYS A 119 0.26 14.00 2.54
C LYS A 119 -0.86 14.96 2.93
N ASN A 120 -1.88 15.13 2.09
CA ASN A 120 -2.99 16.05 2.35
C ASN A 120 -3.88 15.50 3.48
N GLN A 121 -3.93 16.21 4.60
CA GLN A 121 -4.71 15.79 5.78
C GLN A 121 -6.21 15.70 5.51
N LYS A 122 -6.72 16.44 4.51
CA LYS A 122 -8.14 16.34 4.12
C LYS A 122 -8.44 15.04 3.36
N LEU A 123 -7.44 14.43 2.73
CA LEU A 123 -7.57 13.16 2.01
C LEU A 123 -7.21 11.97 2.91
N ILE A 124 -6.07 12.07 3.61
CA ILE A 124 -5.55 11.03 4.50
C ILE A 124 -5.18 11.67 5.85
N SER A 125 -5.96 11.35 6.88
CA SER A 125 -5.73 11.79 8.25
C SER A 125 -5.55 10.62 9.22
N ASN A 126 -4.96 10.95 10.38
CA ASN A 126 -4.91 10.14 11.59
C ASN A 126 -4.48 8.67 11.40
N PRO A 127 -3.18 8.39 11.17
CA PRO A 127 -2.09 9.36 10.99
C PRO A 127 -2.02 9.89 9.55
N ARG A 128 -1.23 10.96 9.33
CA ARG A 128 -0.97 11.50 7.98
C ARG A 128 -0.17 10.50 7.15
N GLY A 129 -0.40 10.50 5.84
CA GLY A 129 0.37 9.69 4.90
C GLY A 129 1.84 10.13 4.83
N ARG A 130 2.72 9.14 4.63
CA ARG A 130 4.16 9.31 4.46
C ARG A 130 4.61 8.65 3.16
N ILE A 131 5.70 9.14 2.59
CA ILE A 131 6.24 8.65 1.32
C ILE A 131 7.57 7.93 1.58
N TYR A 132 7.66 6.68 1.15
CA TYR A 132 8.91 5.95 1.03
C TYR A 132 9.45 6.15 -0.40
N GLN A 133 10.72 6.47 -0.56
CA GLN A 133 11.31 6.71 -1.89
C GLN A 133 12.72 6.19 -2.00
N THR A 134 13.49 6.31 -0.93
CA THR A 134 14.89 5.89 -0.85
C THR A 134 15.13 5.06 0.40
N SER A 135 16.29 4.42 0.47
CA SER A 135 16.74 3.65 1.62
C SER A 135 16.83 4.47 2.91
N ASP A 136 17.02 5.79 2.82
CA ASP A 136 17.01 6.70 3.98
C ASP A 136 15.64 6.75 4.68
N HIS A 137 14.56 6.43 3.96
CA HIS A 137 13.21 6.35 4.49
C HIS A 137 12.91 5.00 5.19
N LYS A 138 13.91 4.14 5.44
CA LYS A 138 13.73 2.86 6.15
C LYS A 138 13.09 3.00 7.53
N ASN A 139 13.26 4.15 8.18
CA ASN A 139 12.61 4.45 9.47
C ASN A 139 11.08 4.53 9.36
N LEU A 140 10.51 4.68 8.16
CA LEU A 140 9.06 4.59 7.90
C LEU A 140 8.55 3.15 7.90
N LEU A 141 9.44 2.16 7.74
CA LEU A 141 9.15 0.72 7.73
C LEU A 141 9.11 0.17 9.17
N ARG A 142 8.33 0.80 10.03
CA ARG A 142 8.16 0.40 11.45
C ARG A 142 6.71 0.11 11.78
N HIS A 143 6.46 -0.55 12.90
CA HIS A 143 5.09 -0.82 13.33
C HIS A 143 4.42 0.45 13.88
N GLU A 144 3.41 0.96 13.18
CA GLU A 144 2.36 1.80 13.78
C GLU A 144 1.05 1.00 13.90
N SER A 145 0.33 1.22 14.99
CA SER A 145 -0.90 0.51 15.39
C SER A 145 -2.11 0.75 14.48
N SER A 146 -1.99 1.61 13.46
CA SER A 146 -3.06 2.04 12.54
C SER A 146 -3.52 0.94 11.57
N CYS A 147 -2.70 -0.08 11.32
CA CYS A 147 -3.09 -1.26 10.53
C CYS A 147 -3.38 -2.46 11.46
N ARG A 148 -4.43 -2.38 12.30
CA ARG A 148 -4.94 -3.55 13.04
C ARG A 148 -5.97 -4.29 12.19
N MET A 149 -5.82 -5.60 12.07
CA MET A 149 -6.88 -6.47 11.55
C MET A 149 -8.11 -6.31 12.45
N LYS A 150 -9.29 -6.10 11.87
CA LYS A 150 -10.50 -6.59 12.54
C LYS A 150 -10.35 -8.11 12.54
N MET A 151 -9.99 -8.70 13.68
CA MET A 151 -10.21 -10.14 13.86
C MET A 151 -11.71 -10.33 13.69
N HIS A 152 -12.12 -11.16 12.72
CA HIS A 152 -13.47 -11.69 12.74
C HIS A 152 -13.61 -12.44 14.07
N THR A 153 -14.31 -11.85 15.03
CA THR A 153 -14.88 -12.60 16.13
C THR A 153 -15.90 -13.53 15.48
N GLU A 154 -15.51 -14.79 15.30
CA GLU A 154 -16.48 -15.86 15.15
C GLU A 154 -17.35 -15.83 16.41
N SER A 155 -18.58 -15.35 16.24
CA SER A 155 -19.65 -15.63 17.18
C SER A 155 -19.74 -17.14 17.29
N LYS A 156 -19.29 -17.71 18.41
CA LYS A 156 -19.80 -18.99 18.87
C LYS A 156 -21.30 -18.82 19.07
N ALA A 157 -22.06 -19.25 18.06
CA ALA A 157 -23.48 -19.46 18.18
C ALA A 157 -23.71 -20.96 18.39
N MET A 158 -24.27 -21.24 19.57
CA MET A 158 -24.90 -22.49 20.04
C MET A 158 -23.99 -23.66 20.40
#